data_AF-A0A6G2Q3T2-F1
#
_entry.id   AF-A0A6G2Q3T2-F1
#
_cell.length_a   1.000
_cell.length_b   1.000
_cell.length_c   1.000
_cell.angle_alpha   90.00
_cell.angle_beta   90.00
_cell.angle_gamma   90.00
#
_symmetry.space_group_name_H-M   'P 1'
#
loop_
_entity.id
_entity.type
_entity.pdbx_description
1 polymer ?
#
loop_
_entity_poly.entity_id
_entity_poly.type
_entity_poly.pdbx_seq_one_letter_code
_entity_poly.pdbx_strand_id
1 'polypeptide(L)'
;MGTRGRTVKRRLAVTTLVMAVGAVTVVPAAASTATATATATDGTAAPAPADIALGSWMDQLHGTIGDRPMNQVVIPGSHDAGTAGITGDSGMCDAGDTVGTARKWPALAASMSRTQSGSLVQQLDGGSRYLDLRLCKQDGKWYSYHGGPLGRLFFDAPDGKGGVIPGQAREVADWIRAHPKEIVILRVTATGPAATLQQDRREAITELGDLVGGGAGHPAIADASLRPTSTYDQFMAAGGHVVIVDDTDSTAYPWAWHQPDVQDYRGSYVGVSTAWQDILKAALDPKLSQKTFDAVLKRGDEVLGRAPGTAADKFFVQQGIIDPTDSIPDAAITQILAALKLTSAWKADNFLLSLEDELNRQLLAKLRTSWNNTNVTDNMNIVMHDDVNQNRNGVGSGDLEREIISKNLPQPVTSHTFYDMARTADGTWTAPSPLAGAGDAFRFAGSREAVAALPDGSVQVLGIGLDGNVWHNVRRAEGGWQGWQALPAADNKKSGFAAKDIAITGMPNGDSQITAIGQDGYVYHNIRHADGSWQGWAAMAGDDSGLVKATKVAIAGMPNGSSQVLVYGADGRMRLDTRAADGGWSGWSTVSGVGAPDFAGPALSIAALPDGDSQIAAIGIDGNVWHN
;
A
#
# COMPACT_ATOMS: atom_id res chain seq x y z
N MET A 1 78.51 -15.44 -10.19
CA MET A 1 79.58 -14.48 -9.82
C MET A 1 79.06 -13.10 -10.16
N GLY A 2 78.95 -12.09 -9.31
CA GLY A 2 79.45 -11.82 -7.98
C GLY A 2 79.36 -10.29 -7.83
N THR A 3 78.45 -9.85 -6.96
CA THR A 3 78.37 -8.58 -6.21
C THR A 3 79.39 -7.45 -6.49
N ARG A 4 78.89 -6.20 -6.52
CA ARG A 4 79.28 -5.15 -5.55
C ARG A 4 78.32 -3.95 -5.62
N GLY A 5 77.69 -3.65 -4.48
CA GLY A 5 76.91 -2.43 -4.25
C GLY A 5 77.76 -1.26 -3.77
N ARG A 6 77.16 -0.06 -3.79
CA ARG A 6 77.63 1.09 -3.02
C ARG A 6 76.46 1.96 -2.57
N THR A 7 76.41 2.18 -1.27
CA THR A 7 75.41 2.89 -0.46
C THR A 7 75.67 4.39 -0.45
N VAL A 8 74.62 5.23 -0.44
CA VAL A 8 74.66 6.59 0.15
C VAL A 8 73.35 6.89 0.90
N LYS A 9 73.53 7.51 2.05
CA LYS A 9 72.63 7.73 3.21
C LYS A 9 71.53 8.78 2.95
N ARG A 10 70.35 8.62 3.56
CA ARG A 10 69.45 9.72 3.94
C ARG A 10 69.13 9.64 5.44
N ARG A 11 69.26 10.79 6.13
CA ARG A 11 69.06 10.97 7.56
C ARG A 11 67.56 11.07 7.88
N LEU A 12 67.12 10.38 8.93
CA LEU A 12 65.85 10.56 9.61
C LEU A 12 65.99 11.71 10.63
N ALA A 13 65.05 12.64 10.64
CA ALA A 13 64.84 13.58 11.73
C ALA A 13 63.59 13.14 12.50
N VAL A 14 63.74 12.90 13.80
CA VAL A 14 62.66 12.56 14.74
C VAL A 14 62.35 13.84 15.52
N THR A 15 61.09 14.29 15.47
CA THR A 15 60.60 15.37 16.32
C THR A 15 59.60 14.80 17.32
N THR A 16 59.98 14.84 18.59
CA THR A 16 59.19 14.43 19.75
C THR A 16 58.16 15.51 20.09
N LEU A 17 56.88 15.15 20.20
CA LEU A 17 55.84 16.02 20.78
C LEU A 17 55.36 15.42 22.11
N VAL A 18 55.51 16.20 23.18
CA VAL A 18 55.10 15.89 24.55
C VAL A 18 53.62 16.22 24.70
N MET A 19 52.79 15.24 25.09
CA MET A 19 51.38 15.43 25.46
C MET A 19 51.27 15.63 26.98
N ALA A 20 50.68 16.76 27.37
CA ALA A 20 50.35 17.07 28.76
C ALA A 20 49.06 16.35 29.18
N VAL A 21 49.08 15.73 30.36
CA VAL A 21 47.92 15.05 30.97
C VAL A 21 47.19 16.04 31.86
N GLY A 22 45.95 16.38 31.49
CA GLY A 22 45.00 17.12 32.33
C GLY A 22 43.90 16.18 32.81
N ALA A 23 43.74 16.02 34.12
CA ALA A 23 42.70 15.23 34.76
C ALA A 23 41.34 15.92 34.65
N VAL A 24 40.31 15.20 34.17
CA VAL A 24 38.91 15.61 34.26
C VAL A 24 38.15 14.56 35.08
N THR A 25 37.53 15.04 36.16
CA THR A 25 36.66 14.30 37.06
C THR A 25 35.36 13.91 36.34
N VAL A 26 35.04 12.61 36.33
CA VAL A 26 33.76 12.09 35.82
C VAL A 26 32.70 12.17 36.93
N VAL A 27 31.61 12.90 36.67
CA VAL A 27 30.34 12.80 37.40
C VAL A 27 29.40 11.97 36.53
N PRO A 28 28.79 10.88 37.00
CA PRO A 28 27.84 10.13 36.18
C PRO A 28 26.50 10.85 36.20
N ALA A 29 26.13 11.46 35.08
CA ALA A 29 24.73 11.82 34.81
C ALA A 29 24.06 10.57 34.20
N ALA A 30 23.19 9.94 34.98
CA ALA A 30 22.31 8.90 34.49
C ALA A 30 21.28 9.54 33.53
N ALA A 31 21.46 9.31 32.23
CA ALA A 31 20.42 9.47 31.22
C ALA A 31 20.26 8.11 30.54
N SER A 32 19.07 7.54 30.64
CA SER A 32 18.71 6.25 30.08
C SER A 32 18.75 6.32 28.55
N THR A 33 19.85 5.90 27.95
CA THR A 33 19.89 5.51 26.54
C THR A 33 19.33 4.10 26.44
N ALA A 34 18.04 3.99 26.13
CA ALA A 34 17.54 2.80 25.46
C ALA A 34 18.01 2.87 24.00
N THR A 35 19.32 2.67 23.79
CA THR A 35 19.82 2.17 22.51
C THR A 35 19.22 0.78 22.34
N ALA A 36 18.15 0.68 21.58
CA ALA A 36 17.83 -0.56 20.89
C ALA A 36 18.92 -0.76 19.84
N THR A 37 20.10 -1.23 20.27
CA THR A 37 20.83 -2.17 19.43
C THR A 37 19.82 -3.26 19.14
N ALA A 38 19.37 -3.36 17.89
CA ALA A 38 18.74 -4.55 17.39
C ALA A 38 19.73 -5.69 17.67
N THR A 39 19.57 -6.33 18.81
CA THR A 39 19.93 -7.73 18.94
C THR A 39 19.19 -8.36 17.79
N ALA A 40 19.93 -8.80 16.78
CA ALA A 40 19.47 -9.84 15.88
C ALA A 40 19.02 -10.98 16.81
N THR A 41 17.73 -10.98 17.14
CA THR A 41 17.04 -12.15 17.61
C THR A 41 17.33 -13.21 16.57
N ASP A 42 17.69 -14.42 17.00
CA ASP A 42 17.97 -15.58 16.14
C ASP A 42 16.86 -15.68 15.07
N GLY A 43 17.12 -15.08 13.92
CA GLY A 43 16.13 -14.87 12.89
C GLY A 43 16.09 -16.12 12.05
N THR A 44 15.20 -17.05 12.39
CA THR A 44 14.78 -18.06 11.43
C THR A 44 14.41 -17.34 10.14
N ALA A 45 15.14 -17.63 9.05
CA ALA A 45 14.87 -17.02 7.75
C ALA A 45 13.38 -17.16 7.43
N ALA A 46 12.75 -16.10 6.92
CA ALA A 46 11.35 -16.13 6.56
C ALA A 46 11.05 -17.31 5.61
N PRO A 47 9.91 -18.02 5.80
CA PRO A 47 9.59 -19.17 4.97
C PRO A 47 9.40 -18.76 3.50
N ALA A 48 9.66 -19.68 2.58
CA ALA A 48 9.20 -19.48 1.21
C ALA A 48 7.66 -19.44 1.18
N PRO A 49 7.03 -18.73 0.22
CA PRO A 49 5.57 -18.62 0.17
C PRO A 49 4.84 -19.97 0.21
N ALA A 50 5.39 -21.01 -0.43
CA ALA A 50 4.82 -22.36 -0.43
C ALA A 50 4.86 -23.07 0.94
N ASP A 51 5.76 -22.64 1.84
CA ASP A 51 5.98 -23.23 3.16
C ASP A 51 5.24 -22.47 4.28
N ILE A 52 4.40 -21.50 3.92
CA ILE A 52 3.55 -20.78 4.88
C ILE A 52 2.51 -21.76 5.46
N ALA A 53 2.53 -21.92 6.78
CA ALA A 53 1.65 -22.77 7.55
C ALA A 53 0.32 -22.05 7.82
N LEU A 54 -0.67 -22.27 6.95
CA LEU A 54 -1.95 -21.55 6.94
C LEU A 54 -2.69 -21.52 8.30
N GLY A 55 -2.67 -22.61 9.07
CA GLY A 55 -3.34 -22.64 10.39
C GLY A 55 -2.65 -21.82 11.49
N SER A 56 -1.40 -21.40 11.30
CA SER A 56 -0.59 -20.72 12.33
C SER A 56 0.38 -19.70 11.73
N TRP A 57 -0.05 -19.02 10.67
CA TRP A 57 0.85 -18.21 9.86
C TRP A 57 1.27 -16.92 10.59
N MET A 58 0.43 -16.36 11.46
CA MET A 58 0.80 -15.17 12.20
C MET A 58 1.91 -15.48 13.21
N ASP A 59 1.84 -16.61 13.93
CA ASP A 59 2.96 -17.08 14.78
C ASP A 59 4.21 -17.37 13.95
N GLN A 60 4.06 -18.09 12.82
CA GLN A 60 5.19 -18.40 11.94
C GLN A 60 5.89 -17.13 11.42
N LEU A 61 5.13 -16.08 11.12
CA LEU A 61 5.63 -14.81 10.60
C LEU A 61 5.88 -13.74 11.67
N HIS A 62 5.80 -14.08 12.97
CA HIS A 62 5.94 -13.13 14.08
C HIS A 62 7.17 -12.21 13.93
N GLY A 63 8.35 -12.76 13.56
CA GLY A 63 9.56 -11.96 13.34
C GLY A 63 9.49 -10.94 12.18
N THR A 64 8.46 -11.01 11.33
CA THR A 64 8.20 -10.10 10.21
C THR A 64 7.03 -9.14 10.46
N ILE A 65 6.03 -9.56 11.25
CA ILE A 65 4.80 -8.79 11.51
C ILE A 65 4.71 -8.20 12.92
N GLY A 66 5.58 -8.59 13.86
CA GLY A 66 5.47 -8.22 15.28
C GLY A 66 5.35 -6.72 15.55
N ASP A 67 6.27 -5.94 14.98
CA ASP A 67 6.27 -4.47 15.06
C ASP A 67 5.34 -3.79 14.05
N ARG A 68 4.61 -4.55 13.23
CA ARG A 68 3.76 -4.01 12.17
C ARG A 68 2.37 -3.69 12.72
N PRO A 69 1.83 -2.47 12.49
CA PRO A 69 0.42 -2.16 12.75
C PRO A 69 -0.50 -3.19 12.09
N MET A 70 -1.55 -3.63 12.80
CA MET A 70 -2.47 -4.64 12.28
C MET A 70 -3.20 -4.20 11.01
N ASN A 71 -3.39 -2.89 10.80
CA ASN A 71 -3.92 -2.34 9.55
C ASN A 71 -2.92 -2.29 8.39
N GLN A 72 -1.70 -2.79 8.60
CA GLN A 72 -0.65 -2.96 7.58
C GLN A 72 -0.22 -4.44 7.45
N VAL A 73 -0.82 -5.35 8.22
CA VAL A 73 -0.66 -6.79 8.03
C VAL A 73 -1.63 -7.24 6.94
N VAL A 74 -1.14 -7.95 5.92
CA VAL A 74 -1.98 -8.45 4.83
C VAL A 74 -2.67 -9.74 5.28
N ILE A 75 -4.00 -9.75 5.30
CA ILE A 75 -4.82 -10.77 5.94
C ILE A 75 -5.80 -11.36 4.91
N PRO A 76 -5.82 -12.68 4.70
CA PRO A 76 -6.90 -13.28 3.93
C PRO A 76 -8.23 -13.23 4.70
N GLY A 77 -9.32 -12.96 3.98
CA GLY A 77 -10.64 -12.79 4.55
C GLY A 77 -11.72 -13.54 3.78
N SER A 78 -12.71 -14.03 4.51
CA SER A 78 -13.86 -14.76 3.99
C SER A 78 -15.08 -13.86 3.88
N HIS A 79 -15.59 -13.68 2.67
CA HIS A 79 -16.88 -13.06 2.44
C HIS A 79 -18.03 -14.04 2.71
N ASP A 80 -19.07 -13.57 3.42
CA ASP A 80 -20.23 -14.38 3.84
C ASP A 80 -19.82 -15.77 4.35
N ALA A 81 -18.95 -15.77 5.36
CA ALA A 81 -18.14 -16.93 5.74
C ALA A 81 -18.99 -18.17 6.11
N GLY A 82 -20.20 -17.97 6.63
CA GLY A 82 -21.08 -19.04 7.13
C GLY A 82 -21.82 -19.86 6.07
N THR A 83 -21.65 -19.58 4.77
CA THR A 83 -22.56 -20.08 3.73
C THR A 83 -22.31 -21.50 3.24
N ALA A 84 -21.22 -22.17 3.65
CA ALA A 84 -20.84 -23.47 3.08
C ALA A 84 -21.85 -24.60 3.25
N GLY A 85 -22.74 -24.49 4.24
CA GLY A 85 -23.82 -25.46 4.48
C GLY A 85 -25.13 -25.16 3.76
N ILE A 86 -25.22 -24.08 2.96
CA ILE A 86 -26.44 -23.72 2.24
C ILE A 86 -26.71 -24.73 1.13
N THR A 87 -27.94 -25.24 1.07
CA THR A 87 -28.41 -26.18 0.05
C THR A 87 -29.83 -25.80 -0.41
N GLY A 88 -30.32 -26.43 -1.48
CA GLY A 88 -31.70 -26.23 -1.94
C GLY A 88 -32.77 -26.67 -0.93
N ASP A 89 -32.40 -27.45 0.09
CA ASP A 89 -33.28 -27.89 1.17
C ASP A 89 -33.13 -27.03 2.44
N SER A 90 -32.27 -26.01 2.39
CA SER A 90 -32.13 -25.04 3.47
C SER A 90 -33.45 -24.33 3.77
N GLY A 91 -33.66 -24.00 5.04
CA GLY A 91 -34.68 -23.05 5.44
C GLY A 91 -34.42 -21.66 4.85
N MET A 92 -35.35 -20.73 5.04
CA MET A 92 -35.25 -19.36 4.54
C MET A 92 -35.31 -18.39 5.71
N CYS A 93 -34.47 -17.36 5.66
CA CYS A 93 -34.52 -16.24 6.59
C CYS A 93 -35.69 -15.33 6.23
N ASP A 94 -36.71 -15.24 7.09
CA ASP A 94 -37.88 -14.38 6.82
C ASP A 94 -37.55 -12.89 6.68
N ALA A 95 -36.44 -12.46 7.30
CA ALA A 95 -35.93 -11.10 7.24
C ALA A 95 -34.75 -10.95 6.25
N GLY A 96 -34.49 -11.97 5.43
CA GLY A 96 -33.43 -11.98 4.43
C GLY A 96 -33.84 -11.25 3.15
N ASP A 97 -32.85 -10.70 2.46
CA ASP A 97 -33.07 -10.05 1.18
C ASP A 97 -33.56 -11.06 0.15
N THR A 98 -34.46 -10.64 -0.73
CA THR A 98 -35.04 -11.48 -1.80
C THR A 98 -35.76 -12.76 -1.31
N VAL A 99 -36.09 -12.89 -0.02
CA VAL A 99 -36.68 -14.12 0.56
C VAL A 99 -37.93 -14.61 -0.18
N GLY A 100 -38.82 -13.71 -0.59
CA GLY A 100 -40.04 -14.09 -1.32
C GLY A 100 -39.75 -14.79 -2.64
N THR A 101 -38.65 -14.40 -3.27
CA THR A 101 -38.13 -14.96 -4.51
C THR A 101 -37.39 -16.27 -4.26
N ALA A 102 -36.55 -16.30 -3.22
CA ALA A 102 -35.80 -17.48 -2.80
C ALA A 102 -36.73 -18.65 -2.46
N ARG A 103 -37.86 -18.41 -1.80
CA ARG A 103 -38.89 -19.43 -1.51
C ARG A 103 -39.50 -20.07 -2.76
N LYS A 104 -39.59 -19.33 -3.88
CA LYS A 104 -40.10 -19.88 -5.16
C LYS A 104 -39.07 -20.80 -5.83
N TRP A 105 -37.78 -20.56 -5.59
CA TRP A 105 -36.67 -21.19 -6.31
C TRP A 105 -35.50 -21.54 -5.37
N PRO A 106 -35.71 -22.42 -4.38
CA PRO A 106 -34.77 -22.59 -3.27
C PRO A 106 -33.41 -23.15 -3.71
N ALA A 107 -33.38 -24.07 -4.68
CA ALA A 107 -32.13 -24.59 -5.24
C ALA A 107 -31.29 -23.51 -5.95
N LEU A 108 -31.94 -22.60 -6.68
CA LEU A 108 -31.24 -21.49 -7.32
C LEU A 108 -30.73 -20.50 -6.27
N ALA A 109 -31.59 -20.14 -5.32
CA ALA A 109 -31.21 -19.23 -4.24
C ALA A 109 -29.99 -19.77 -3.49
N ALA A 110 -29.97 -21.07 -3.17
CA ALA A 110 -28.82 -21.72 -2.56
C ALA A 110 -27.55 -21.60 -3.41
N SER A 111 -27.65 -21.92 -4.69
CA SER A 111 -26.54 -21.84 -5.66
C SER A 111 -25.95 -20.42 -5.81
N MET A 112 -26.78 -19.39 -5.61
CA MET A 112 -26.41 -17.98 -5.69
C MET A 112 -26.05 -17.36 -4.33
N SER A 113 -26.25 -18.08 -3.22
CA SER A 113 -25.96 -17.59 -1.87
C SER A 113 -24.76 -18.30 -1.23
N ARG A 114 -24.31 -19.41 -1.82
CA ARG A 114 -23.13 -20.12 -1.34
C ARG A 114 -21.85 -19.46 -1.87
N THR A 115 -21.12 -18.81 -0.97
CA THR A 115 -19.85 -18.09 -1.23
C THR A 115 -18.62 -18.88 -0.77
N GLN A 116 -18.79 -19.83 0.16
CA GLN A 116 -17.71 -20.64 0.68
C GLN A 116 -17.95 -22.14 0.44
N SER A 117 -16.90 -22.90 0.12
CA SER A 117 -17.01 -24.36 0.03
C SER A 117 -16.74 -25.07 1.37
N GLY A 118 -15.92 -24.50 2.25
CA GLY A 118 -15.53 -25.06 3.55
C GLY A 118 -16.21 -24.39 4.75
N SER A 119 -16.26 -25.11 5.89
CA SER A 119 -16.76 -24.58 7.17
C SER A 119 -15.93 -23.40 7.69
N LEU A 120 -16.44 -22.67 8.68
CA LEU A 120 -15.69 -21.56 9.31
C LEU A 120 -14.31 -22.03 9.82
N VAL A 121 -14.22 -23.21 10.44
CA VAL A 121 -12.95 -23.79 10.89
C VAL A 121 -12.04 -24.16 9.72
N GLN A 122 -12.58 -24.73 8.64
CA GLN A 122 -11.77 -25.03 7.46
C GLN A 122 -11.22 -23.76 6.80
N GLN A 123 -11.94 -22.65 6.86
CA GLN A 123 -11.46 -21.35 6.37
C GLN A 123 -10.34 -20.79 7.26
N LEU A 124 -10.46 -20.92 8.59
CA LEU A 124 -9.40 -20.57 9.55
C LEU A 124 -8.15 -21.43 9.34
N ASP A 125 -8.31 -22.75 9.20
CA ASP A 125 -7.21 -23.68 8.84
C ASP A 125 -6.62 -23.35 7.46
N GLY A 126 -7.45 -22.80 6.57
CA GLY A 126 -7.07 -22.29 5.25
C GLY A 126 -6.29 -20.98 5.28
N GLY A 127 -6.19 -20.30 6.42
CA GLY A 127 -5.39 -19.07 6.58
C GLY A 127 -6.21 -17.80 6.74
N SER A 128 -7.53 -17.86 6.54
CA SER A 128 -8.42 -16.72 6.76
C SER A 128 -8.36 -16.26 8.22
N ARG A 129 -8.27 -14.96 8.44
CA ARG A 129 -8.32 -14.33 9.78
C ARG A 129 -9.33 -13.20 9.85
N TYR A 130 -10.11 -12.99 8.80
CA TYR A 130 -11.24 -12.08 8.77
C TYR A 130 -12.47 -12.83 8.31
N LEU A 131 -13.51 -12.89 9.14
CA LEU A 131 -14.76 -13.58 8.81
C LEU A 131 -15.90 -12.55 8.77
N ASP A 132 -16.52 -12.38 7.59
CA ASP A 132 -17.78 -11.66 7.46
C ASP A 132 -18.95 -12.59 7.84
N LEU A 133 -19.51 -12.38 9.03
CA LEU A 133 -20.55 -13.21 9.62
C LEU A 133 -21.90 -12.50 9.52
N ARG A 134 -22.81 -13.09 8.75
CA ARG A 134 -24.21 -12.63 8.64
C ARG A 134 -25.14 -13.62 9.30
N LEU A 135 -25.90 -13.13 10.28
CA LEU A 135 -26.75 -13.94 11.13
C LEU A 135 -28.22 -13.62 10.93
N CYS A 136 -29.07 -14.65 10.89
CA CYS A 136 -30.51 -14.51 10.86
C CYS A 136 -31.15 -15.28 12.03
N LYS A 137 -32.02 -14.59 12.79
CA LYS A 137 -32.84 -15.22 13.80
C LYS A 137 -34.13 -15.75 13.19
N GLN A 138 -34.30 -17.07 13.22
CA GLN A 138 -35.50 -17.76 12.74
C GLN A 138 -35.98 -18.73 13.83
N ASP A 139 -37.26 -18.63 14.20
CA ASP A 139 -37.90 -19.49 15.21
C ASP A 139 -37.13 -19.58 16.55
N GLY A 140 -36.57 -18.44 16.98
CA GLY A 140 -35.80 -18.34 18.23
C GLY A 140 -34.39 -18.94 18.16
N LYS A 141 -33.91 -19.31 16.97
CA LYS A 141 -32.56 -19.85 16.75
C LYS A 141 -31.78 -18.97 15.78
N TRP A 142 -30.47 -18.94 15.95
CA TRP A 142 -29.56 -18.18 15.09
C TRP A 142 -28.93 -19.08 14.05
N TYR A 143 -28.98 -18.65 12.79
CA TYR A 143 -28.34 -19.31 11.66
C TYR A 143 -27.44 -18.33 10.94
N SER A 144 -26.38 -18.85 10.34
CA SER A 144 -25.75 -18.16 9.22
C SER A 144 -26.76 -17.98 8.08
N TYR A 145 -26.62 -16.95 7.26
CA TYR A 145 -27.44 -16.78 6.05
C TYR A 145 -26.71 -15.92 5.01
N HIS A 146 -27.20 -15.96 3.77
CA HIS A 146 -26.81 -15.00 2.74
C HIS A 146 -27.98 -14.88 1.75
N GLY A 147 -28.38 -13.65 1.41
CA GLY A 147 -29.62 -13.39 0.69
C GLY A 147 -30.83 -13.92 1.46
N GLY A 148 -31.48 -14.95 0.93
CA GLY A 148 -32.63 -15.62 1.56
C GLY A 148 -32.29 -16.93 2.31
N PRO A 149 -31.53 -17.87 1.71
CA PRO A 149 -31.28 -19.18 2.32
C PRO A 149 -30.53 -19.13 3.65
N LEU A 150 -30.97 -19.97 4.58
CA LEU A 150 -30.27 -20.24 5.83
C LEU A 150 -29.12 -21.22 5.60
N GLY A 151 -27.99 -20.93 6.22
CA GLY A 151 -26.90 -21.88 6.41
C GLY A 151 -27.10 -22.72 7.66
N ARG A 152 -25.98 -23.11 8.27
CA ARG A 152 -25.99 -23.90 9.51
C ARG A 152 -26.38 -23.05 10.71
N LEU A 153 -26.85 -23.74 11.76
CA LEU A 153 -27.05 -23.17 13.08
C LEU A 153 -25.76 -22.51 13.57
N PHE A 154 -25.84 -21.24 13.94
CA PHE A 154 -24.69 -20.44 14.32
C PHE A 154 -24.37 -20.56 15.82
N PHE A 155 -25.36 -20.36 16.69
CA PHE A 155 -25.22 -20.59 18.14
C PHE A 155 -25.83 -21.91 18.55
N ASP A 156 -25.43 -22.43 19.70
CA ASP A 156 -25.98 -23.66 20.25
C ASP A 156 -27.51 -23.55 20.43
N ALA A 157 -28.25 -24.61 20.11
CA ALA A 157 -29.69 -24.63 20.32
C ALA A 157 -30.15 -25.93 20.99
N PRO A 158 -31.24 -25.91 21.77
CA PRO A 158 -31.81 -27.14 22.32
C PRO A 158 -32.22 -28.12 21.20
N ASP A 159 -31.95 -29.42 21.41
CA ASP A 159 -32.34 -30.48 20.47
C ASP A 159 -33.80 -30.95 20.62
N GLY A 160 -34.54 -30.38 21.59
CA GLY A 160 -35.92 -30.73 21.91
C GLY A 160 -36.07 -32.04 22.71
N LYS A 161 -34.98 -32.70 23.08
CA LYS A 161 -34.91 -33.96 23.86
C LYS A 161 -34.07 -33.83 25.13
N GLY A 162 -33.69 -32.61 25.50
CA GLY A 162 -32.86 -32.30 26.67
C GLY A 162 -31.36 -32.25 26.39
N GLY A 163 -30.95 -32.36 25.12
CA GLY A 163 -29.59 -32.14 24.64
C GLY A 163 -29.42 -30.80 23.91
N VAL A 164 -28.21 -30.60 23.36
CA VAL A 164 -27.80 -29.38 22.65
C VAL A 164 -27.30 -29.75 21.26
N ILE A 165 -27.77 -29.02 20.25
CA ILE A 165 -27.23 -29.01 18.89
C ILE A 165 -26.12 -27.95 18.88
N PRO A 166 -24.85 -28.34 18.67
CA PRO A 166 -23.75 -27.39 18.66
C PRO A 166 -23.83 -26.46 17.44
N GLY A 167 -23.62 -25.17 17.68
CA GLY A 167 -23.55 -24.14 16.65
C GLY A 167 -22.13 -23.93 16.12
N GLN A 168 -22.02 -23.31 14.94
CA GLN A 168 -20.74 -22.97 14.32
C GLN A 168 -19.86 -22.04 15.17
N ALA A 169 -20.45 -21.14 15.96
CA ALA A 169 -19.72 -20.20 16.81
C ALA A 169 -18.87 -20.92 17.88
N ARG A 170 -19.34 -22.06 18.39
CA ARG A 170 -18.57 -22.92 19.29
C ARG A 170 -17.32 -23.48 18.62
N GLU A 171 -17.46 -23.95 17.37
CA GLU A 171 -16.33 -24.47 16.58
C GLU A 171 -15.27 -23.38 16.36
N VAL A 172 -15.68 -22.14 16.07
CA VAL A 172 -14.78 -20.98 15.92
C VAL A 172 -14.11 -20.62 17.25
N ALA A 173 -14.86 -20.56 18.35
CA ALA A 173 -14.32 -20.26 19.67
C ALA A 173 -13.28 -21.30 20.13
N ASP A 174 -13.53 -22.58 19.85
CA ASP A 174 -12.60 -23.66 20.16
C ASP A 174 -11.32 -23.57 19.32
N TRP A 175 -11.44 -23.20 18.04
CA TRP A 175 -10.27 -22.95 17.19
C TRP A 175 -9.43 -21.78 17.71
N ILE A 176 -10.06 -20.63 18.01
CA ILE A 176 -9.38 -19.45 18.56
C ILE A 176 -8.61 -19.80 19.84
N ARG A 177 -9.24 -20.53 20.76
CA ARG A 177 -8.61 -20.97 22.01
C ARG A 177 -7.40 -21.88 21.79
N ALA A 178 -7.43 -22.70 20.73
CA ALA A 178 -6.30 -23.55 20.35
C ALA A 178 -5.18 -22.79 19.63
N HIS A 179 -5.43 -21.58 19.13
CA HIS A 179 -4.50 -20.77 18.33
C HIS A 179 -4.33 -19.36 18.94
N PRO A 180 -3.86 -19.21 20.18
CA PRO A 180 -3.83 -17.92 20.90
C PRO A 180 -2.88 -16.87 20.31
N LYS A 181 -2.10 -17.23 19.29
CA LYS A 181 -1.18 -16.34 18.57
C LYS A 181 -1.72 -15.90 17.21
N GLU A 182 -2.92 -16.34 16.86
CA GLU A 182 -3.59 -15.97 15.63
C GLU A 182 -4.69 -14.96 15.98
N ILE A 183 -4.60 -13.75 15.43
CA ILE A 183 -5.63 -12.72 15.65
C ILE A 183 -6.75 -12.94 14.64
N VAL A 184 -7.98 -13.12 15.12
CA VAL A 184 -9.18 -13.30 14.26
C VAL A 184 -10.10 -12.10 14.38
N ILE A 185 -10.46 -11.52 13.24
CA ILE A 185 -11.43 -10.42 13.12
C ILE A 185 -12.79 -11.01 12.71
N LEU A 186 -13.79 -10.83 13.56
CA LEU A 186 -15.17 -11.29 13.37
C LEU A 186 -16.05 -10.07 13.12
N ARG A 187 -16.39 -9.79 11.86
CA ARG A 187 -17.40 -8.78 11.54
C ARG A 187 -18.77 -9.42 11.61
N VAL A 188 -19.69 -8.82 12.36
CA VAL A 188 -21.01 -9.37 12.60
C VAL A 188 -22.09 -8.42 12.13
N THR A 189 -22.95 -8.92 11.25
CA THR A 189 -24.26 -8.35 10.97
C THR A 189 -25.34 -9.32 11.40
N ALA A 190 -26.51 -8.80 11.80
CA ALA A 190 -27.62 -9.64 12.23
C ALA A 190 -28.98 -9.07 11.82
N THR A 191 -29.85 -9.96 11.34
CA THR A 191 -31.24 -9.71 10.97
C THR A 191 -32.20 -10.68 11.69
N GLY A 192 -33.49 -10.38 11.66
CA GLY A 192 -34.50 -11.15 12.37
C GLY A 192 -35.85 -10.43 12.40
N PRO A 193 -36.81 -10.90 13.23
CA PRO A 193 -38.13 -10.30 13.34
C PRO A 193 -38.06 -8.81 13.68
N ALA A 194 -38.70 -7.96 12.86
CA ALA A 194 -38.63 -6.51 13.01
C ALA A 194 -39.03 -6.00 14.41
N ALA A 195 -39.95 -6.71 15.08
CA ALA A 195 -40.42 -6.37 16.42
C ALA A 195 -39.34 -6.51 17.51
N THR A 196 -38.36 -7.39 17.33
CA THR A 196 -37.32 -7.72 18.33
C THR A 196 -35.90 -7.44 17.84
N LEU A 197 -35.75 -6.98 16.60
CA LEU A 197 -34.47 -6.87 15.88
C LEU A 197 -33.33 -6.23 16.68
N GLN A 198 -33.56 -5.11 17.36
CA GLN A 198 -32.50 -4.44 18.12
C GLN A 198 -32.05 -5.23 19.36
N GLN A 199 -32.99 -5.89 20.03
CA GLN A 199 -32.69 -6.78 21.14
C GLN A 199 -31.96 -8.04 20.64
N ASP A 200 -32.42 -8.60 19.52
CA ASP A 200 -31.81 -9.78 18.90
C ASP A 200 -30.38 -9.50 18.42
N ARG A 201 -30.13 -8.34 17.80
CA ARG A 201 -28.76 -7.93 17.42
C ARG A 201 -27.82 -7.87 18.63
N ARG A 202 -28.28 -7.24 19.72
CA ARG A 202 -27.52 -7.18 20.97
C ARG A 202 -27.27 -8.56 21.57
N GLU A 203 -28.28 -9.43 21.54
CA GLU A 203 -28.15 -10.83 21.97
C GLU A 203 -27.07 -11.55 21.18
N ALA A 204 -27.06 -11.44 19.84
CA ALA A 204 -26.06 -12.09 18.99
C ALA A 204 -24.62 -11.62 19.29
N ILE A 205 -24.41 -10.31 19.45
CA ILE A 205 -23.09 -9.75 19.81
C ILE A 205 -22.66 -10.21 21.21
N THR A 206 -23.60 -10.25 22.16
CA THR A 206 -23.33 -10.70 23.54
C THR A 206 -22.95 -12.18 23.56
N GLU A 207 -23.74 -13.03 22.91
CA GLU A 207 -23.54 -14.48 22.89
C GLU A 207 -22.23 -14.85 22.17
N LEU A 208 -21.90 -14.18 21.06
CA LEU A 208 -20.61 -14.37 20.41
C LEU A 208 -19.46 -13.91 21.32
N GLY A 209 -19.59 -12.72 21.92
CA GLY A 209 -18.63 -12.20 22.89
C GLY A 209 -18.36 -13.19 24.00
N ASP A 210 -19.40 -13.69 24.68
CA ASP A 210 -19.27 -14.66 25.77
C ASP A 210 -18.56 -15.96 25.35
N LEU A 211 -18.80 -16.43 24.12
CA LEU A 211 -18.15 -17.64 23.58
C LEU A 211 -16.65 -17.43 23.31
N VAL A 212 -16.27 -16.29 22.73
CA VAL A 212 -14.89 -16.03 22.29
C VAL A 212 -14.03 -15.30 23.33
N GLY A 213 -14.64 -14.68 24.35
CA GLY A 213 -13.93 -14.14 25.51
C GLY A 213 -14.35 -12.74 26.00
N GLY A 214 -15.63 -12.38 26.02
CA GLY A 214 -16.15 -11.05 26.36
C GLY A 214 -16.57 -10.83 27.82
N GLY A 215 -16.32 -11.80 28.71
CA GLY A 215 -16.68 -11.73 30.13
C GLY A 215 -15.61 -11.08 31.03
N ALA A 216 -15.95 -10.85 32.31
CA ALA A 216 -15.01 -10.33 33.31
C ALA A 216 -13.80 -11.28 33.51
N GLY A 217 -12.60 -10.83 33.12
CA GLY A 217 -11.35 -11.61 33.23
C GLY A 217 -11.00 -12.45 31.99
N HIS A 218 -11.60 -12.17 30.84
CA HIS A 218 -11.37 -12.90 29.59
C HIS A 218 -10.45 -12.09 28.65
N PRO A 219 -9.15 -12.41 28.56
CA PRO A 219 -8.17 -11.56 27.88
C PRO A 219 -8.21 -11.64 26.35
N ALA A 220 -9.06 -12.48 25.76
CA ALA A 220 -8.96 -12.81 24.34
C ALA A 220 -9.49 -11.72 23.39
N ILE A 221 -10.50 -10.93 23.79
CA ILE A 221 -11.06 -9.88 22.92
C ILE A 221 -10.27 -8.58 23.09
N ALA A 222 -9.84 -8.01 21.97
CA ALA A 222 -9.21 -6.70 21.89
C ALA A 222 -10.20 -5.60 22.32
N ASP A 223 -9.92 -4.96 23.45
CA ASP A 223 -10.72 -3.83 23.93
C ASP A 223 -10.29 -2.49 23.30
N ALA A 224 -10.90 -1.40 23.75
CA ALA A 224 -10.63 -0.05 23.28
C ALA A 224 -9.20 0.49 23.56
N SER A 225 -8.35 -0.27 24.28
CA SER A 225 -6.92 0.07 24.41
C SER A 225 -6.13 -0.22 23.13
N LEU A 226 -6.63 -1.13 22.29
CA LEU A 226 -6.07 -1.47 20.99
C LEU A 226 -6.83 -0.74 19.87
N ARG A 227 -6.15 -0.57 18.73
CA ARG A 227 -6.68 0.09 17.52
C ARG A 227 -6.19 -0.66 16.28
N PRO A 228 -6.75 -0.42 15.09
CA PRO A 228 -6.18 -0.98 13.86
C PRO A 228 -4.70 -0.61 13.66
N THR A 229 -4.27 0.53 14.20
CA THR A 229 -2.86 0.99 14.19
C THR A 229 -1.97 0.39 15.27
N SER A 230 -2.52 -0.40 16.20
CA SER A 230 -1.72 -1.15 17.16
C SER A 230 -0.98 -2.29 16.47
N THR A 231 0.25 -2.58 16.91
CA THR A 231 1.08 -3.62 16.30
C THR A 231 0.64 -5.02 16.71
N TYR A 232 1.02 -6.06 15.94
CA TYR A 232 0.78 -7.45 16.33
C TYR A 232 1.29 -7.75 17.75
N ASP A 233 2.49 -7.27 18.11
CA ASP A 233 3.07 -7.47 19.44
C ASP A 233 2.26 -6.78 20.55
N GLN A 234 1.63 -5.63 20.26
CA GLN A 234 0.74 -4.97 21.21
C GLN A 234 -0.55 -5.77 21.44
N PHE A 235 -1.11 -6.38 20.39
CA PHE A 235 -2.23 -7.32 20.52
C PHE A 235 -1.83 -8.52 21.39
N MET A 236 -0.70 -9.16 21.10
CA MET A 236 -0.18 -10.30 21.86
C MET A 236 0.09 -9.94 23.33
N ALA A 237 0.70 -8.78 23.60
CA ALA A 237 1.00 -8.31 24.95
C ALA A 237 -0.28 -8.02 25.77
N ALA A 238 -1.34 -7.55 25.12
CA ALA A 238 -2.64 -7.36 25.75
C ALA A 238 -3.43 -8.67 25.93
N GLY A 239 -2.98 -9.77 25.30
CA GLY A 239 -3.72 -11.03 25.21
C GLY A 239 -4.88 -10.99 24.20
N GLY A 240 -5.09 -9.87 23.52
CA GLY A 240 -6.16 -9.67 22.55
C GLY A 240 -5.85 -10.36 21.23
N HIS A 241 -6.50 -11.48 20.95
CA HIS A 241 -6.39 -12.25 19.71
C HIS A 241 -7.73 -12.45 19.01
N VAL A 242 -8.76 -11.71 19.43
CA VAL A 242 -10.06 -11.62 18.75
C VAL A 242 -10.47 -10.16 18.65
N VAL A 243 -10.89 -9.72 17.47
CA VAL A 243 -11.55 -8.42 17.26
C VAL A 243 -12.99 -8.69 16.87
N ILE A 244 -13.96 -8.17 17.62
CA ILE A 244 -15.37 -8.20 17.21
C ILE A 244 -15.71 -6.84 16.60
N VAL A 245 -16.10 -6.84 15.32
CA VAL A 245 -16.66 -5.67 14.65
C VAL A 245 -18.18 -5.79 14.66
N ASP A 246 -18.84 -5.03 15.53
CA ASP A 246 -20.29 -4.89 15.60
C ASP A 246 -20.77 -3.93 14.50
N ASP A 247 -21.27 -4.50 13.41
CA ASP A 247 -21.90 -3.79 12.28
C ASP A 247 -23.43 -3.79 12.37
N THR A 248 -23.96 -3.94 13.59
CA THR A 248 -25.38 -3.87 13.87
C THR A 248 -25.78 -2.58 14.58
N ASP A 249 -24.77 -1.84 15.08
CA ASP A 249 -24.90 -0.65 15.94
C ASP A 249 -25.84 -0.90 17.13
N SER A 250 -25.74 -2.09 17.72
CA SER A 250 -26.68 -2.54 18.75
C SER A 250 -26.10 -2.53 20.16
N THR A 251 -24.79 -2.33 20.30
CA THR A 251 -24.06 -2.42 21.57
C THR A 251 -23.20 -1.20 21.85
N ALA A 252 -22.70 -1.10 23.10
CA ALA A 252 -21.72 -0.09 23.51
C ALA A 252 -20.64 -0.76 24.39
N TYR A 253 -20.33 -2.02 24.10
CA TYR A 253 -19.32 -2.77 24.85
C TYR A 253 -17.94 -2.17 24.55
N PRO A 254 -17.08 -1.95 25.57
CA PRO A 254 -15.73 -1.41 25.34
C PRO A 254 -14.85 -2.24 24.40
N TRP A 255 -15.23 -3.51 24.16
CA TRP A 255 -14.56 -4.46 23.28
C TRP A 255 -15.26 -4.68 21.94
N ALA A 256 -16.46 -4.11 21.74
CA ALA A 256 -17.12 -4.14 20.44
C ALA A 256 -16.64 -2.94 19.62
N TRP A 257 -16.02 -3.23 18.48
CA TRP A 257 -15.52 -2.22 17.56
C TRP A 257 -16.62 -1.93 16.54
N HIS A 258 -16.83 -0.67 16.16
CA HIS A 258 -18.01 -0.29 15.38
C HIS A 258 -17.67 0.18 13.96
N GLN A 259 -18.55 -0.13 13.02
CA GLN A 259 -18.56 0.49 11.69
C GLN A 259 -19.23 1.88 11.75
N PRO A 260 -18.80 2.85 10.93
CA PRO A 260 -17.69 2.80 9.96
C PRO A 260 -16.33 3.18 10.57
N ASP A 261 -16.19 3.22 11.90
CA ASP A 261 -15.04 3.84 12.56
C ASP A 261 -13.77 3.00 12.46
N VAL A 262 -13.88 1.68 12.40
CA VAL A 262 -12.72 0.77 12.44
C VAL A 262 -12.34 0.14 11.10
N GLN A 263 -13.23 0.15 10.12
CA GLN A 263 -12.93 -0.38 8.79
C GLN A 263 -13.40 0.57 7.68
N ASP A 264 -12.72 0.50 6.54
CA ASP A 264 -13.08 1.21 5.33
C ASP A 264 -12.88 0.29 4.12
N TYR A 265 -13.81 0.33 3.19
CA TYR A 265 -13.77 -0.52 1.98
C TYR A 265 -13.15 0.21 0.79
N ARG A 266 -12.86 1.51 0.91
CA ARG A 266 -12.31 2.45 -0.08
C ARG A 266 -13.04 2.46 -1.41
N GLY A 267 -14.30 2.00 -1.43
CA GLY A 267 -15.07 1.80 -2.65
C GLY A 267 -14.53 0.64 -3.51
N SER A 268 -13.89 -0.36 -2.90
CA SER A 268 -13.32 -1.52 -3.57
C SER A 268 -14.37 -2.43 -4.20
N TYR A 269 -15.62 -2.36 -3.75
CA TYR A 269 -16.72 -3.08 -4.37
C TYR A 269 -17.03 -2.57 -5.77
N VAL A 270 -17.16 -3.51 -6.71
CA VAL A 270 -17.74 -3.25 -8.03
C VAL A 270 -19.17 -3.77 -8.00
N GLY A 271 -20.13 -2.87 -7.80
CA GLY A 271 -21.52 -3.20 -8.04
C GLY A 271 -21.69 -3.64 -9.49
N VAL A 272 -22.24 -4.83 -9.70
CA VAL A 272 -22.67 -5.25 -11.05
C VAL A 272 -23.73 -4.25 -11.51
N SER A 273 -23.70 -3.86 -12.79
CA SER A 273 -24.68 -2.92 -13.35
C SER A 273 -26.09 -3.40 -12.98
N THR A 274 -26.99 -2.47 -12.62
CA THR A 274 -28.37 -2.75 -12.20
C THR A 274 -29.22 -3.45 -13.28
N ALA A 275 -28.66 -3.76 -14.44
CA ALA A 275 -29.25 -4.65 -15.42
C ALA A 275 -28.88 -6.10 -15.10
N TRP A 276 -29.71 -6.79 -14.31
CA TRP A 276 -29.72 -8.26 -14.10
C TRP A 276 -29.47 -9.10 -15.37
N GLN A 277 -29.81 -8.56 -16.54
CA GLN A 277 -29.56 -9.15 -17.85
C GLN A 277 -28.05 -9.37 -18.12
N ASP A 278 -27.16 -8.58 -17.50
CA ASP A 278 -25.72 -8.70 -17.65
C ASP A 278 -25.14 -9.82 -16.78
N ILE A 279 -25.67 -10.06 -15.57
CA ILE A 279 -25.32 -11.23 -14.74
C ILE A 279 -25.73 -12.53 -15.45
N LEU A 280 -26.92 -12.53 -16.04
CA LEU A 280 -27.46 -13.64 -16.84
C LEU A 280 -26.69 -13.90 -18.13
N LYS A 281 -26.33 -12.84 -18.84
CA LYS A 281 -25.48 -12.94 -20.01
C LYS A 281 -24.07 -13.38 -19.61
N ALA A 282 -23.53 -12.96 -18.46
CA ALA A 282 -22.22 -13.42 -17.98
C ALA A 282 -22.23 -14.91 -17.64
N ALA A 283 -23.27 -15.39 -16.97
CA ALA A 283 -23.48 -16.81 -16.69
C ALA A 283 -23.47 -17.70 -17.97
N LEU A 284 -23.73 -17.11 -19.14
CA LEU A 284 -23.93 -17.80 -20.43
C LEU A 284 -22.97 -17.38 -21.55
N ASP A 285 -22.28 -16.25 -21.40
CA ASP A 285 -21.33 -15.65 -22.33
C ASP A 285 -20.00 -15.42 -21.60
N PRO A 286 -18.99 -16.26 -21.87
CA PRO A 286 -17.67 -16.14 -21.28
C PRO A 286 -17.03 -14.75 -21.41
N LYS A 287 -17.40 -13.97 -22.44
CA LYS A 287 -16.87 -12.61 -22.64
C LYS A 287 -17.41 -11.61 -21.62
N LEU A 288 -18.63 -11.81 -21.13
CA LEU A 288 -19.23 -10.88 -20.18
C LEU A 288 -18.81 -11.19 -18.73
N SER A 289 -18.59 -12.46 -18.37
CA SER A 289 -17.92 -12.81 -17.11
C SER A 289 -16.52 -12.21 -17.01
N GLN A 290 -15.73 -12.28 -18.10
CA GLN A 290 -14.39 -11.69 -18.10
C GLN A 290 -14.42 -10.18 -17.83
N LYS A 291 -15.39 -9.46 -18.40
CA LYS A 291 -15.56 -8.02 -18.13
C LYS A 291 -15.82 -7.73 -16.65
N THR A 292 -16.58 -8.59 -15.96
CA THR A 292 -16.81 -8.46 -14.52
C THR A 292 -15.52 -8.69 -13.73
N PHE A 293 -14.77 -9.75 -14.05
CA PHE A 293 -13.48 -10.02 -13.42
C PHE A 293 -12.49 -8.86 -13.63
N ASP A 294 -12.37 -8.38 -14.88
CA ASP A 294 -11.54 -7.23 -15.24
C ASP A 294 -11.94 -5.98 -14.44
N ALA A 295 -13.24 -5.76 -14.23
CA ALA A 295 -13.73 -4.62 -13.46
C ALA A 295 -13.34 -4.72 -11.98
N VAL A 296 -13.49 -5.90 -11.35
CA VAL A 296 -13.07 -6.15 -9.95
C VAL A 296 -11.57 -5.93 -9.80
N LEU A 297 -10.76 -6.53 -10.68
CA LEU A 297 -9.30 -6.41 -10.63
C LEU A 297 -8.82 -4.97 -10.91
N LYS A 298 -9.46 -4.28 -11.85
CA LYS A 298 -9.20 -2.86 -12.13
C LYS A 298 -9.57 -1.97 -10.94
N ARG A 299 -10.70 -2.24 -10.28
CA ARG A 299 -11.06 -1.50 -9.06
C ARG A 299 -10.04 -1.77 -7.94
N GLY A 300 -9.51 -2.99 -7.85
CA GLY A 300 -8.35 -3.31 -7.02
C GLY A 300 -7.15 -2.41 -7.34
N ASP A 301 -6.76 -2.28 -8.62
CA ASP A 301 -5.68 -1.37 -9.05
C ASP A 301 -5.95 0.09 -8.62
N GLU A 302 -7.19 0.57 -8.80
CA GLU A 302 -7.61 1.94 -8.45
C GLU A 302 -7.50 2.20 -6.94
N VAL A 303 -8.04 1.31 -6.09
CA VAL A 303 -8.04 1.54 -4.63
C VAL A 303 -6.67 1.35 -4.00
N LEU A 304 -5.86 0.42 -4.51
CA LEU A 304 -4.50 0.17 -4.02
C LEU A 304 -3.51 1.22 -4.51
N GLY A 305 -3.78 1.85 -5.67
CA GLY A 305 -3.02 3.01 -6.15
C GLY A 305 -3.37 4.32 -5.44
N ARG A 306 -4.48 4.37 -4.68
CA ARG A 306 -4.97 5.58 -4.00
C ARG A 306 -4.52 5.64 -2.55
N ALA A 307 -4.08 6.81 -2.10
CA ALA A 307 -3.81 7.09 -0.71
C ALA A 307 -5.04 6.82 0.17
N PRO A 308 -4.87 6.26 1.37
CA PRO A 308 -5.98 5.96 2.27
C PRO A 308 -6.66 7.23 2.83
N GLY A 309 -5.98 8.38 2.81
CA GLY A 309 -6.55 9.65 3.27
C GLY A 309 -7.02 9.59 4.73
N THR A 310 -8.27 9.98 4.99
CA THR A 310 -8.87 9.94 6.33
C THR A 310 -9.13 8.52 6.86
N ALA A 311 -8.92 7.48 6.06
CA ALA A 311 -9.05 6.09 6.48
C ALA A 311 -7.70 5.43 6.83
N ALA A 312 -6.61 6.20 6.92
CA ALA A 312 -5.25 5.68 7.17
C ALA A 312 -5.09 4.97 8.53
N ASP A 313 -5.97 5.22 9.48
CA ASP A 313 -5.99 4.63 10.82
C ASP A 313 -6.98 3.45 10.96
N LYS A 314 -7.66 3.07 9.88
CA LYS A 314 -8.66 1.99 9.85
C LYS A 314 -8.09 0.73 9.22
N PHE A 315 -8.77 -0.40 9.42
CA PHE A 315 -8.58 -1.58 8.58
C PHE A 315 -9.11 -1.31 7.17
N PHE A 316 -8.32 -1.65 6.16
CA PHE A 316 -8.82 -1.65 4.79
C PHE A 316 -9.31 -3.05 4.42
N VAL A 317 -10.58 -3.14 3.98
CA VAL A 317 -11.17 -4.39 3.48
C VAL A 317 -11.32 -4.29 1.96
N GLN A 318 -10.42 -4.95 1.23
CA GLN A 318 -10.52 -5.11 -0.21
C GLN A 318 -11.58 -6.17 -0.53
N GLN A 319 -12.56 -5.80 -1.34
CA GLN A 319 -13.59 -6.70 -1.84
C GLN A 319 -13.18 -7.29 -3.19
N GLY A 320 -12.59 -8.48 -3.16
CA GLY A 320 -12.24 -9.29 -4.34
C GLY A 320 -13.36 -10.25 -4.75
N ILE A 321 -14.62 -9.83 -4.63
CA ILE A 321 -15.81 -10.70 -4.75
C ILE A 321 -16.70 -10.32 -5.92
N ILE A 322 -17.64 -11.21 -6.23
CA ILE A 322 -18.81 -10.93 -7.07
C ILE A 322 -20.05 -11.15 -6.22
N ASP A 323 -20.92 -10.15 -6.09
CA ASP A 323 -22.20 -10.33 -5.39
C ASP A 323 -23.38 -9.96 -6.33
N PRO A 324 -24.14 -10.97 -6.81
CA PRO A 324 -25.27 -10.74 -7.68
C PRO A 324 -26.61 -10.49 -6.94
N THR A 325 -26.65 -10.60 -5.61
CA THR A 325 -27.92 -10.75 -4.86
C THR A 325 -28.77 -9.47 -4.80
N ASP A 326 -28.14 -8.29 -4.83
CA ASP A 326 -28.84 -6.99 -4.81
C ASP A 326 -29.62 -6.65 -6.08
N SER A 327 -29.48 -7.44 -7.15
CA SER A 327 -29.80 -6.96 -8.50
C SER A 327 -30.74 -7.82 -9.34
N ILE A 328 -31.37 -8.89 -8.81
CA ILE A 328 -32.14 -9.84 -9.65
C ILE A 328 -33.66 -9.72 -9.43
N PRO A 329 -34.43 -9.15 -10.38
CA PRO A 329 -35.90 -9.16 -10.32
C PRO A 329 -36.48 -10.56 -10.52
N ASP A 330 -37.62 -10.86 -9.90
CA ASP A 330 -38.36 -12.13 -10.00
C ASP A 330 -38.51 -12.70 -11.43
N ALA A 331 -38.70 -11.83 -12.43
CA ALA A 331 -38.90 -12.23 -13.82
C ALA A 331 -37.64 -12.81 -14.50
N ALA A 332 -36.45 -12.54 -13.96
CA ALA A 332 -35.15 -12.98 -14.49
C ALA A 332 -34.85 -14.45 -14.21
N ILE A 333 -35.40 -14.98 -13.13
CA ILE A 333 -34.99 -16.27 -12.56
C ILE A 333 -35.35 -17.45 -13.44
N THR A 334 -36.47 -17.38 -14.16
CA THR A 334 -36.86 -18.42 -15.12
C THR A 334 -35.84 -18.58 -16.25
N GLN A 335 -35.20 -17.49 -16.68
CA GLN A 335 -34.13 -17.53 -17.68
C GLN A 335 -32.83 -18.08 -17.11
N ILE A 336 -32.50 -17.74 -15.84
CA ILE A 336 -31.33 -18.29 -15.12
C ILE A 336 -31.47 -19.80 -14.98
N LEU A 337 -32.64 -20.29 -14.59
CA LEU A 337 -32.90 -21.72 -14.45
C LEU A 337 -32.84 -22.47 -15.78
N ALA A 338 -33.32 -21.88 -16.87
CA ALA A 338 -33.21 -22.47 -18.21
C ALA A 338 -31.75 -22.54 -18.68
N ALA A 339 -30.96 -21.53 -18.34
CA ALA A 339 -29.54 -21.41 -18.62
C ALA A 339 -28.68 -22.39 -17.83
N LEU A 340 -28.87 -22.46 -16.51
CA LEU A 340 -28.10 -23.35 -15.63
C LEU A 340 -28.33 -24.83 -15.95
N LYS A 341 -29.51 -25.21 -16.46
CA LYS A 341 -29.79 -26.56 -16.96
C LYS A 341 -28.91 -26.98 -18.15
N LEU A 342 -28.25 -26.04 -18.83
CA LEU A 342 -27.31 -26.30 -19.91
C LEU A 342 -25.85 -26.42 -19.42
N THR A 343 -25.61 -26.23 -18.12
CA THR A 343 -24.29 -26.33 -17.48
C THR A 343 -24.14 -27.66 -16.73
N SER A 344 -22.94 -27.97 -16.24
CA SER A 344 -22.72 -29.14 -15.39
C SER A 344 -23.52 -29.03 -14.08
N ALA A 345 -24.00 -30.16 -13.55
CA ALA A 345 -24.75 -30.20 -12.29
C ALA A 345 -24.04 -29.44 -11.13
N TRP A 346 -22.72 -29.60 -10.99
CA TRP A 346 -21.97 -28.88 -9.95
C TRP A 346 -22.06 -27.36 -10.08
N LYS A 347 -21.91 -26.80 -11.29
CA LYS A 347 -22.05 -25.36 -11.54
C LYS A 347 -23.48 -24.88 -11.34
N ALA A 348 -24.48 -25.70 -11.66
CA ALA A 348 -25.87 -25.36 -11.40
C ALA A 348 -26.15 -25.23 -9.90
N ASP A 349 -25.51 -26.06 -9.07
CA ASP A 349 -25.67 -26.06 -7.61
C ASP A 349 -24.72 -25.10 -6.88
N ASN A 350 -23.67 -24.61 -7.55
CA ASN A 350 -22.59 -23.79 -6.97
C ASN A 350 -22.21 -22.64 -7.93
N PHE A 351 -23.22 -21.95 -8.46
CA PHE A 351 -23.02 -20.96 -9.51
C PHE A 351 -22.06 -19.85 -9.07
N LEU A 352 -22.26 -19.29 -7.88
CA LEU A 352 -21.42 -18.19 -7.38
C LEU A 352 -19.97 -18.65 -7.16
N LEU A 353 -19.78 -19.77 -6.46
CA LEU A 353 -18.48 -20.44 -6.32
C LEU A 353 -17.79 -20.73 -7.66
N SER A 354 -18.56 -21.01 -8.72
CA SER A 354 -17.99 -21.27 -10.05
C SER A 354 -17.50 -20.01 -10.76
N LEU A 355 -18.09 -18.85 -10.48
CA LEU A 355 -17.58 -17.56 -10.94
C LEU A 355 -16.33 -17.19 -10.17
N GLU A 356 -16.35 -17.42 -8.86
CA GLU A 356 -15.21 -17.10 -8.00
C GLU A 356 -13.99 -17.95 -8.32
N ASP A 357 -14.16 -19.22 -8.65
CA ASP A 357 -13.04 -20.08 -9.07
C ASP A 357 -12.17 -19.45 -10.15
N GLU A 358 -12.79 -18.68 -11.05
CA GLU A 358 -12.13 -17.94 -12.11
C GLU A 358 -11.51 -16.64 -11.59
N LEU A 359 -12.26 -15.85 -10.80
CA LEU A 359 -11.77 -14.61 -10.20
C LEU A 359 -10.56 -14.86 -9.30
N ASN A 360 -10.62 -15.84 -8.40
CA ASN A 360 -9.52 -16.26 -7.52
C ASN A 360 -8.27 -16.66 -8.32
N ARG A 361 -8.43 -17.34 -9.46
CA ARG A 361 -7.28 -17.67 -10.33
C ARG A 361 -6.62 -16.42 -10.89
N GLN A 362 -7.40 -15.43 -11.29
CA GLN A 362 -6.89 -14.16 -11.82
C GLN A 362 -6.33 -13.25 -10.71
N LEU A 363 -6.95 -13.25 -9.53
CA LEU A 363 -6.46 -12.59 -8.33
C LEU A 363 -5.10 -13.15 -7.90
N LEU A 364 -4.95 -14.47 -7.87
CA LEU A 364 -3.66 -15.15 -7.64
C LEU A 364 -2.61 -14.71 -8.66
N ALA A 365 -2.98 -14.58 -9.94
CA ALA A 365 -2.08 -14.10 -10.97
C ALA A 365 -1.65 -12.64 -10.73
N LYS A 366 -2.57 -11.75 -10.31
CA LYS A 366 -2.26 -10.36 -9.95
C LYS A 366 -1.28 -10.28 -8.77
N LEU A 367 -1.54 -11.03 -7.70
CA LEU A 367 -0.69 -11.09 -6.50
C LEU A 367 0.74 -11.57 -6.79
N ARG A 368 0.90 -12.47 -7.78
CA ARG A 368 2.22 -12.94 -8.26
C ARG A 368 2.91 -11.99 -9.23
N THR A 369 2.19 -11.02 -9.78
CA THR A 369 2.67 -10.14 -10.85
C THR A 369 2.50 -8.67 -10.48
N SER A 370 1.47 -7.98 -10.98
CA SER A 370 1.31 -6.54 -10.87
C SER A 370 1.08 -6.03 -9.45
N TRP A 371 0.66 -6.89 -8.52
CA TRP A 371 0.48 -6.55 -7.10
C TRP A 371 1.64 -7.01 -6.22
N ASN A 372 2.71 -7.54 -6.82
CA ASN A 372 3.90 -8.01 -6.10
C ASN A 372 4.97 -6.90 -5.96
N ASN A 373 4.60 -5.77 -5.36
CA ASN A 373 5.51 -4.64 -5.13
C ASN A 373 5.04 -3.72 -4.00
N THR A 374 5.98 -2.99 -3.38
CA THR A 374 5.74 -2.18 -2.17
C THR A 374 4.65 -1.12 -2.30
N ASN A 375 4.50 -0.45 -3.44
CA ASN A 375 3.43 0.55 -3.63
C ASN A 375 2.03 -0.06 -3.61
N VAL A 376 1.91 -1.37 -3.82
CA VAL A 376 0.64 -2.08 -3.72
C VAL A 376 0.51 -2.72 -2.34
N THR A 377 1.49 -3.52 -1.93
CA THR A 377 1.43 -4.30 -0.69
C THR A 377 1.39 -3.45 0.57
N ASP A 378 2.08 -2.30 0.59
CA ASP A 378 2.07 -1.39 1.75
C ASP A 378 0.72 -0.68 1.91
N ASN A 379 -0.15 -0.77 0.90
CA ASN A 379 -1.51 -0.23 0.91
C ASN A 379 -2.57 -1.34 0.96
N MET A 380 -2.16 -2.60 1.12
CA MET A 380 -3.03 -3.76 1.32
C MET A 380 -3.23 -4.04 2.81
N ASN A 381 -4.38 -4.63 3.14
CA ASN A 381 -4.66 -5.14 4.47
C ASN A 381 -5.53 -6.41 4.36
N ILE A 382 -6.83 -6.33 4.58
CA ILE A 382 -7.71 -7.50 4.43
C ILE A 382 -8.06 -7.70 2.96
N VAL A 383 -7.74 -8.88 2.40
CA VAL A 383 -8.17 -9.31 1.07
C VAL A 383 -9.34 -10.27 1.26
N MET A 384 -10.56 -9.74 1.18
CA MET A 384 -11.78 -10.51 1.35
C MET A 384 -12.24 -11.06 -0.01
N HIS A 385 -12.43 -12.37 -0.11
CA HIS A 385 -12.87 -13.05 -1.33
C HIS A 385 -13.78 -14.24 -1.02
N ASP A 386 -14.35 -14.84 -2.07
CA ASP A 386 -15.15 -16.06 -1.96
C ASP A 386 -14.23 -17.30 -2.09
N ASP A 387 -14.68 -18.42 -1.52
CA ASP A 387 -14.03 -19.72 -1.51
C ASP A 387 -12.54 -19.79 -1.08
N VAL A 388 -12.25 -19.46 0.18
CA VAL A 388 -10.92 -19.62 0.82
C VAL A 388 -10.36 -21.05 0.67
N ASN A 389 -11.23 -22.05 0.63
CA ASN A 389 -10.82 -23.46 0.53
C ASN A 389 -10.78 -23.99 -0.91
N GLN A 390 -10.73 -23.11 -1.93
CA GLN A 390 -10.65 -23.52 -3.33
C GLN A 390 -9.50 -24.51 -3.57
N ASN A 391 -9.81 -25.60 -4.26
CA ASN A 391 -8.83 -26.59 -4.73
C ASN A 391 -9.24 -27.13 -6.11
N ARG A 392 -9.50 -26.20 -7.02
CA ARG A 392 -10.04 -26.48 -8.35
C ARG A 392 -9.68 -25.35 -9.31
N ASN A 393 -9.94 -25.58 -10.58
CA ASN A 393 -9.75 -24.58 -11.63
C ASN A 393 -8.30 -24.08 -11.77
N GLY A 394 -7.29 -24.89 -11.44
CA GLY A 394 -5.87 -24.53 -11.52
C GLY A 394 -5.33 -23.75 -10.31
N VAL A 395 -6.16 -23.51 -9.29
CA VAL A 395 -5.72 -23.02 -7.97
C VAL A 395 -5.65 -24.21 -7.03
N GLY A 396 -4.46 -24.52 -6.51
CA GLY A 396 -4.26 -25.57 -5.52
C GLY A 396 -4.77 -25.15 -4.14
N SER A 397 -5.09 -26.13 -3.30
CA SER A 397 -5.58 -25.89 -1.94
C SER A 397 -4.66 -24.94 -1.15
N GLY A 398 -5.19 -23.77 -0.81
CA GLY A 398 -4.48 -22.75 -0.04
C GLY A 398 -3.43 -21.93 -0.81
N ASP A 399 -3.33 -22.09 -2.14
CA ASP A 399 -2.35 -21.35 -2.94
C ASP A 399 -2.62 -19.85 -2.98
N LEU A 400 -3.90 -19.46 -3.05
CA LEU A 400 -4.30 -18.06 -2.98
C LEU A 400 -3.98 -17.48 -1.59
N GLU A 401 -4.37 -18.19 -0.53
CA GLU A 401 -4.15 -17.78 0.86
C GLU A 401 -2.66 -17.59 1.17
N ARG A 402 -1.82 -18.56 0.78
CA ARG A 402 -0.36 -18.44 0.92
C ARG A 402 0.18 -17.25 0.16
N GLU A 403 -0.34 -16.98 -1.04
CA GLU A 403 0.09 -15.81 -1.81
C GLU A 403 -0.33 -14.50 -1.14
N ILE A 404 -1.55 -14.37 -0.63
CA ILE A 404 -2.02 -13.21 0.13
C ILE A 404 -1.12 -13.00 1.36
N ILE A 405 -0.90 -14.05 2.17
CA ILE A 405 -0.07 -13.99 3.37
C ILE A 405 1.38 -13.63 3.03
N SER A 406 1.90 -14.11 1.90
CA SER A 406 3.27 -13.82 1.46
C SER A 406 3.52 -12.33 1.21
N LYS A 407 2.48 -11.51 1.02
CA LYS A 407 2.62 -10.05 0.91
C LYS A 407 3.11 -9.39 2.20
N ASN A 408 3.10 -10.13 3.32
CA ASN A 408 3.74 -9.71 4.57
C ASN A 408 5.27 -9.83 4.53
N LEU A 409 5.82 -10.71 3.69
CA LEU A 409 7.27 -10.90 3.52
C LEU A 409 7.90 -9.71 2.76
N PRO A 410 9.22 -9.53 2.77
CA PRO A 410 9.87 -8.49 1.98
C PRO A 410 9.48 -8.54 0.50
N GLN A 411 8.90 -7.44 0.01
CA GLN A 411 8.42 -7.33 -1.37
C GLN A 411 9.43 -6.58 -2.25
N PRO A 412 9.43 -6.79 -3.58
CA PRO A 412 10.19 -5.97 -4.51
C PRO A 412 9.83 -4.49 -4.38
N VAL A 413 10.85 -3.64 -4.25
CA VAL A 413 10.67 -2.19 -4.27
C VAL A 413 10.09 -1.77 -5.62
N THR A 414 9.01 -1.00 -5.59
CA THR A 414 8.39 -0.49 -6.82
C THR A 414 9.35 0.46 -7.54
N SER A 415 9.69 0.11 -8.78
CA SER A 415 10.52 0.97 -9.65
C SER A 415 9.93 2.37 -9.77
N HIS A 416 10.79 3.37 -9.94
CA HIS A 416 10.41 4.79 -10.08
C HIS A 416 9.82 5.47 -8.84
N THR A 417 9.59 4.75 -7.73
CA THR A 417 9.10 5.37 -6.48
C THR A 417 10.18 6.25 -5.88
N PHE A 418 9.81 7.46 -5.48
CA PHE A 418 10.74 8.37 -4.83
C PHE A 418 10.77 8.09 -3.33
N TYR A 419 11.97 8.05 -2.76
CA TYR A 419 12.20 7.85 -1.34
C TYR A 419 12.94 9.05 -0.76
N ASP A 420 12.58 9.47 0.45
CA ASP A 420 13.34 10.41 1.23
C ASP A 420 14.21 9.71 2.29
N MET A 421 15.41 10.24 2.45
CA MET A 421 16.37 9.88 3.48
C MET A 421 17.04 11.16 3.95
N ALA A 422 17.23 11.32 5.26
CA ALA A 422 17.94 12.44 5.83
C ALA A 422 19.25 11.95 6.44
N ARG A 423 20.34 12.66 6.14
CA ARG A 423 21.59 12.54 6.87
C ARG A 423 21.59 13.54 8.01
N THR A 424 21.61 13.04 9.24
CA THR A 424 21.63 13.86 10.45
C THR A 424 23.02 14.46 10.68
N ALA A 425 23.09 15.50 11.52
CA ALA A 425 24.34 16.18 11.84
C ALA A 425 25.37 15.27 12.55
N ASP A 426 24.91 14.23 13.26
CA ASP A 426 25.76 13.20 13.86
C ASP A 426 26.32 12.19 12.84
N GLY A 427 25.96 12.34 11.57
CA GLY A 427 26.45 11.54 10.46
C GLY A 427 25.65 10.26 10.19
N THR A 428 24.59 9.97 10.96
CA THR A 428 23.69 8.84 10.72
C THR A 428 22.69 9.14 9.60
N TRP A 429 22.08 8.08 9.05
CA TRP A 429 21.03 8.18 8.04
C TRP A 429 19.71 7.68 8.62
N THR A 430 18.62 8.37 8.30
CA THR A 430 17.28 7.81 8.52
C THR A 430 17.04 6.66 7.55
N ALA A 431 16.16 5.73 7.92
CA ALA A 431 15.68 4.73 6.98
C ALA A 431 14.99 5.40 5.77
N PRO A 432 15.10 4.83 4.55
CA PRO A 432 14.35 5.31 3.40
C PRO A 432 12.85 5.24 3.66
N SER A 433 12.16 6.35 3.40
CA SER A 433 10.69 6.42 3.46
C SER A 433 10.15 6.82 2.09
N PRO A 434 9.16 6.11 1.53
CA PRO A 434 8.61 6.46 0.23
C PRO A 434 7.80 7.76 0.31
N LEU A 435 7.92 8.64 -0.69
CA LEU A 435 7.17 9.89 -0.75
C LEU A 435 5.71 9.65 -1.11
N ALA A 436 4.79 10.32 -0.40
CA ALA A 436 3.37 10.34 -0.75
C ALA A 436 3.15 10.90 -2.17
N GLY A 437 2.13 10.39 -2.85
CA GLY A 437 1.81 10.78 -4.22
C GLY A 437 1.19 12.18 -4.36
N ALA A 438 1.05 12.63 -5.61
CA ALA A 438 0.31 13.83 -5.93
C ALA A 438 -1.20 13.56 -5.91
N GLY A 439 -2.00 14.53 -5.44
CA GLY A 439 -3.44 14.37 -5.35
C GLY A 439 -3.81 13.22 -4.41
N ASP A 440 -4.55 12.24 -4.93
CA ASP A 440 -4.96 11.05 -4.20
C ASP A 440 -4.07 9.83 -4.48
N ALA A 441 -2.96 9.95 -5.22
CA ALA A 441 -2.04 8.83 -5.43
C ALA A 441 -1.34 8.40 -4.13
N PHE A 442 -1.19 7.09 -3.90
CA PHE A 442 -0.55 6.56 -2.69
C PHE A 442 0.92 6.98 -2.58
N ARG A 443 1.70 6.80 -3.64
CA ARG A 443 3.13 7.17 -3.71
C ARG A 443 3.44 8.00 -4.95
N PHE A 444 4.48 8.82 -4.84
CA PHE A 444 5.00 9.54 -5.99
C PHE A 444 5.98 8.65 -6.75
N ALA A 445 5.70 8.42 -8.03
CA ALA A 445 6.59 7.73 -8.94
C ALA A 445 6.99 8.64 -10.10
N GLY A 446 8.26 8.63 -10.46
CA GLY A 446 8.83 9.52 -11.45
C GLY A 446 10.09 9.01 -12.13
N SER A 447 10.53 9.75 -13.15
CA SER A 447 11.68 9.39 -14.00
C SER A 447 12.93 10.23 -13.73
N ARG A 448 12.77 11.39 -13.07
CA ARG A 448 13.86 12.33 -12.72
C ARG A 448 13.52 13.11 -11.48
N GLU A 449 14.53 13.42 -10.69
CA GLU A 449 14.45 14.14 -9.43
C GLU A 449 15.52 15.23 -9.35
N ALA A 450 15.22 16.31 -8.64
CA ALA A 450 16.21 17.31 -8.23
C ALA A 450 15.84 17.87 -6.87
N VAL A 451 16.83 18.25 -6.05
CA VAL A 451 16.62 18.71 -4.68
C VAL A 451 17.50 19.91 -4.36
N ALA A 452 16.96 20.86 -3.59
CA ALA A 452 17.68 22.02 -3.09
C ALA A 452 17.38 22.26 -1.62
N ALA A 453 18.43 22.43 -0.81
CA ALA A 453 18.31 22.94 0.56
C ALA A 453 18.26 24.47 0.54
N LEU A 454 17.48 25.05 1.46
CA LEU A 454 17.29 26.49 1.59
C LEU A 454 17.86 27.03 2.90
N PRO A 455 18.22 28.33 2.96
CA PRO A 455 18.74 28.96 4.18
C PRO A 455 17.81 28.88 5.39
N ASP A 456 16.51 28.72 5.18
CA ASP A 456 15.49 28.58 6.23
C ASP A 456 15.39 27.15 6.80
N GLY A 457 16.21 26.22 6.31
CA GLY A 457 16.22 24.82 6.72
C GLY A 457 15.18 23.96 6.00
N SER A 458 14.35 24.53 5.12
CA SER A 458 13.47 23.76 4.24
C SER A 458 14.23 23.12 3.07
N VAL A 459 13.59 22.14 2.44
CA VAL A 459 14.09 21.47 1.25
C VAL A 459 13.02 21.52 0.17
N GLN A 460 13.39 21.96 -1.02
CA GLN A 460 12.54 21.88 -2.21
C GLN A 460 12.94 20.68 -3.06
N VAL A 461 11.93 19.95 -3.54
CA VAL A 461 12.09 18.76 -4.38
C VAL A 461 11.31 18.97 -5.68
N LEU A 462 11.96 18.64 -6.79
CA LEU A 462 11.33 18.51 -8.09
C LEU A 462 11.30 17.05 -8.51
N GLY A 463 10.26 16.66 -9.23
CA GLY A 463 10.14 15.34 -9.84
C GLY A 463 9.49 15.42 -11.21
N ILE A 464 10.00 14.70 -12.21
CA ILE A 464 9.25 14.42 -13.43
C ILE A 464 8.42 13.17 -13.17
N GLY A 465 7.10 13.34 -13.04
CA GLY A 465 6.16 12.24 -12.80
C GLY A 465 6.11 11.25 -13.97
N LEU A 466 5.46 10.11 -13.77
CA LEU A 466 5.21 9.16 -14.88
C LEU A 466 4.30 9.73 -15.98
N ASP A 467 3.58 10.81 -15.69
CA ASP A 467 2.83 11.62 -16.66
C ASP A 467 3.72 12.54 -17.52
N GLY A 468 5.03 12.57 -17.24
CA GLY A 468 6.02 13.40 -17.92
C GLY A 468 6.05 14.86 -17.46
N ASN A 469 5.22 15.25 -16.49
CA ASN A 469 5.14 16.62 -16.02
C ASN A 469 6.11 16.91 -14.87
N VAL A 470 6.58 18.15 -14.76
CA VAL A 470 7.35 18.61 -13.61
C VAL A 470 6.42 18.90 -12.42
N TRP A 471 6.70 18.23 -11.31
CA TRP A 471 6.04 18.41 -10.02
C TRP A 471 7.03 19.02 -9.02
N HIS A 472 6.50 19.82 -8.10
CA HIS A 472 7.25 20.48 -7.03
C HIS A 472 6.65 20.13 -5.67
N ASN A 473 7.50 19.93 -4.67
CA ASN A 473 7.10 19.72 -3.27
C ASN A 473 8.12 20.38 -2.33
N VAL A 474 7.70 20.67 -1.11
CA VAL A 474 8.53 21.28 -0.07
C VAL A 474 8.47 20.42 1.18
N ARG A 475 9.63 20.01 1.69
CA ARG A 475 9.77 19.54 3.06
C ARG A 475 10.13 20.74 3.93
N ARG A 476 9.24 21.11 4.84
CA ARG A 476 9.48 22.21 5.76
C ARG A 476 10.58 21.84 6.76
N ALA A 477 11.16 22.84 7.41
CA ALA A 477 12.25 22.65 8.36
C ALA A 477 11.85 21.72 9.52
N GLU A 478 10.60 21.79 9.98
CA GLU A 478 10.03 20.92 11.01
C GLU A 478 9.72 19.49 10.54
N GLY A 479 9.86 19.20 9.24
CA GLY A 479 9.76 17.87 8.65
C GLY A 479 8.48 17.54 7.87
N GLY A 480 7.45 18.40 7.94
CA GLY A 480 6.20 18.20 7.20
C GLY A 480 6.28 18.55 5.71
N TRP A 481 5.67 17.73 4.86
CA TRP A 481 5.61 17.94 3.40
C TRP A 481 4.45 18.87 2.99
N GLN A 482 4.64 19.68 1.94
CA GLN A 482 3.59 20.56 1.42
C GLN A 482 2.58 19.81 0.54
N GLY A 483 3.01 18.69 -0.04
CA GLY A 483 2.27 17.97 -1.07
C GLY A 483 2.68 18.43 -2.46
N TRP A 484 2.67 17.50 -3.41
CA TRP A 484 3.11 17.75 -4.77
C TRP A 484 2.16 18.69 -5.53
N GLN A 485 2.73 19.65 -6.23
CA GLN A 485 2.03 20.59 -7.11
C GLN A 485 2.64 20.53 -8.51
N ALA A 486 1.81 20.33 -9.53
CA ALA A 486 2.28 20.39 -10.91
C ALA A 486 2.65 21.84 -11.27
N LEU A 487 3.83 22.03 -11.85
CA LEU A 487 4.25 23.35 -12.31
C LEU A 487 3.52 23.74 -13.60
N PRO A 488 3.30 25.05 -13.85
CA PRO A 488 2.71 25.52 -15.09
C PRO A 488 3.48 25.00 -16.31
N ALA A 489 2.77 24.76 -17.41
CA ALA A 489 3.36 24.43 -18.70
C ALA A 489 4.34 25.52 -19.16
N ALA A 490 5.21 25.18 -20.11
CA ALA A 490 6.22 26.10 -20.64
C ALA A 490 5.67 27.43 -21.17
N ASP A 491 4.40 27.45 -21.61
CA ASP A 491 3.69 28.66 -22.06
C ASP A 491 3.02 29.47 -20.93
N ASN A 492 3.08 28.98 -19.69
CA ASN A 492 2.45 29.50 -18.48
C ASN A 492 0.92 29.62 -18.53
N LYS A 493 0.24 28.95 -19.47
CA LYS A 493 -1.23 29.07 -19.65
C LYS A 493 -2.03 27.95 -19.02
N LYS A 494 -1.42 26.78 -18.82
CA LYS A 494 -2.04 25.59 -18.23
C LYS A 494 -1.11 24.93 -17.24
N SER A 495 -1.63 23.99 -16.45
CA SER A 495 -0.79 23.14 -15.59
C SER A 495 -0.10 22.04 -16.40
N GLY A 496 1.08 21.60 -15.95
CA GLY A 496 1.83 20.48 -16.52
C GLY A 496 2.92 20.92 -17.50
N PHE A 497 4.13 21.13 -16.99
CA PHE A 497 5.32 21.26 -17.84
C PHE A 497 5.82 19.87 -18.23
N ALA A 498 5.68 19.47 -19.49
CA ALA A 498 6.27 18.25 -20.01
C ALA A 498 7.79 18.41 -20.21
N ALA A 499 8.59 17.74 -19.39
CA ALA A 499 10.06 17.84 -19.39
C ALA A 499 10.74 16.47 -19.54
N LYS A 500 12.02 16.50 -19.89
CA LYS A 500 12.91 15.31 -19.92
C LYS A 500 14.07 15.39 -18.93
N ASP A 501 14.38 16.57 -18.41
CA ASP A 501 15.43 16.80 -17.41
C ASP A 501 15.11 18.07 -16.60
N ILE A 502 15.56 18.12 -15.35
CA ILE A 502 15.27 19.21 -14.39
C ILE A 502 16.48 19.44 -13.47
N ALA A 503 16.64 20.67 -12.99
CA ALA A 503 17.59 21.02 -11.93
C ALA A 503 17.06 22.20 -11.10
N ILE A 504 17.47 22.27 -9.83
CA ILE A 504 17.09 23.31 -8.87
C ILE A 504 18.28 23.65 -7.96
N THR A 505 18.40 24.92 -7.60
CA THR A 505 19.31 25.37 -6.54
C THR A 505 18.61 26.37 -5.62
N GLY A 506 18.94 26.31 -4.34
CA GLY A 506 18.61 27.37 -3.37
C GLY A 506 19.59 28.52 -3.50
N MET A 507 19.13 29.74 -3.24
CA MET A 507 19.92 30.97 -3.30
C MET A 507 20.10 31.56 -1.89
N PRO A 508 21.17 32.34 -1.65
CA PRO A 508 21.40 32.98 -0.35
C PRO A 508 20.26 33.89 0.12
N ASN A 509 19.47 34.46 -0.81
CA ASN A 509 18.32 35.31 -0.49
C ASN A 509 17.03 34.53 -0.16
N GLY A 510 17.06 33.20 -0.18
CA GLY A 510 15.90 32.33 0.04
C GLY A 510 15.11 31.98 -1.22
N ASP A 511 15.42 32.58 -2.38
CA ASP A 511 14.81 32.18 -3.64
C ASP A 511 15.35 30.81 -4.10
N SER A 512 14.69 30.21 -5.08
CA SER A 512 15.21 29.07 -5.82
C SER A 512 15.22 29.36 -7.31
N GLN A 513 16.32 28.98 -7.97
CA GLN A 513 16.45 29.03 -9.43
C GLN A 513 16.24 27.62 -9.96
N ILE A 514 15.39 27.51 -10.98
CA ILE A 514 14.95 26.23 -11.51
C ILE A 514 15.16 26.23 -13.02
N THR A 515 15.68 25.12 -13.53
CA THR A 515 15.81 24.88 -14.96
C THR A 515 15.17 23.56 -15.35
N ALA A 516 14.49 23.55 -16.49
CA ALA A 516 13.90 22.35 -17.07
C ALA A 516 14.20 22.28 -18.56
N ILE A 517 14.38 21.06 -19.09
CA ILE A 517 14.45 20.84 -20.53
C ILE A 517 13.11 20.30 -21.00
N GLY A 518 12.43 21.06 -21.86
CA GLY A 518 11.17 20.65 -22.47
C GLY A 518 11.31 19.42 -23.37
N GLN A 519 10.17 18.80 -23.68
CA GLN A 519 10.12 17.74 -24.69
C GLN A 519 10.51 18.23 -26.10
N ASP A 520 10.41 19.54 -26.34
CA ASP A 520 10.93 20.23 -27.54
C ASP A 520 12.46 20.40 -27.54
N GLY A 521 13.12 20.07 -26.43
CA GLY A 521 14.56 20.14 -26.24
C GLY A 521 15.09 21.51 -25.81
N TYR A 522 14.24 22.54 -25.70
CA TYR A 522 14.67 23.86 -25.23
C TYR A 522 14.85 23.89 -23.71
N VAL A 523 15.78 24.71 -23.23
CA VAL A 523 15.99 24.95 -21.80
C VAL A 523 15.13 26.13 -21.36
N TYR A 524 14.39 25.92 -20.27
CA TYR A 524 13.55 26.92 -19.64
C TYR A 524 14.05 27.20 -18.24
N HIS A 525 13.94 28.46 -17.82
CA HIS A 525 14.30 28.95 -16.50
C HIS A 525 13.06 29.48 -15.77
N ASN A 526 12.98 29.27 -14.46
CA ASN A 526 11.93 29.82 -13.59
C ASN A 526 12.51 30.14 -12.21
N ILE A 527 11.86 31.02 -11.48
CA ILE A 527 12.22 31.40 -10.11
C ILE A 527 11.03 31.09 -9.21
N ARG A 528 11.32 30.41 -8.11
CA ARG A 528 10.43 30.39 -6.95
C ARG A 528 10.97 31.38 -5.94
N HIS A 529 10.20 32.41 -5.65
CA HIS A 529 10.57 33.42 -4.67
C HIS A 529 10.49 32.86 -3.25
N ALA A 530 11.23 33.47 -2.31
CA ALA A 530 11.21 33.10 -0.90
C ALA A 530 9.80 33.17 -0.29
N ASP A 531 8.93 34.06 -0.79
CA ASP A 531 7.52 34.15 -0.38
C ASP A 531 6.62 33.03 -0.95
N GLY A 532 7.18 32.17 -1.80
CA GLY A 532 6.51 31.04 -2.44
C GLY A 532 5.84 31.36 -3.78
N SER A 533 5.86 32.60 -4.24
CA SER A 533 5.37 32.98 -5.56
C SER A 533 6.31 32.53 -6.68
N TRP A 534 5.77 32.38 -7.89
CA TRP A 534 6.49 31.90 -9.07
C TRP A 534 6.62 33.01 -10.10
N GLN A 535 7.82 33.19 -10.67
CA GLN A 535 8.04 34.11 -11.79
C GLN A 535 7.33 33.63 -13.07
N GLY A 536 7.31 32.32 -13.28
CA GLY A 536 6.88 31.69 -14.53
C GLY A 536 8.07 31.30 -15.41
N TRP A 537 7.84 30.35 -16.31
CA TRP A 537 8.87 29.83 -17.21
C TRP A 537 9.23 30.83 -18.30
N ALA A 538 10.53 30.98 -18.56
CA ALA A 538 11.07 31.67 -19.71
C ALA A 538 12.06 30.78 -20.45
N ALA A 539 11.94 30.66 -21.77
CA ALA A 539 12.93 29.96 -22.58
C ALA A 539 14.28 30.72 -22.55
N MET A 540 15.37 30.00 -22.37
CA MET A 540 16.71 30.58 -22.30
C MET A 540 17.24 30.88 -23.70
N ALA A 541 17.84 32.06 -23.88
CA ALA A 541 18.41 32.48 -25.15
C ALA A 541 19.58 31.58 -25.56
N GLY A 542 19.82 31.44 -26.87
CA GLY A 542 20.91 30.65 -27.41
C GLY A 542 20.98 30.66 -28.94
N ASP A 543 21.85 29.83 -29.50
CA ASP A 543 22.19 29.87 -30.93
C ASP A 543 21.13 29.20 -31.84
N ASP A 544 20.20 28.42 -31.29
CA ASP A 544 19.19 27.68 -32.05
C ASP A 544 17.89 28.48 -32.15
N SER A 545 17.72 29.20 -33.26
CA SER A 545 16.57 30.10 -33.48
C SER A 545 16.36 31.12 -32.36
N GLY A 546 17.47 31.55 -31.72
CA GLY A 546 17.46 32.48 -30.59
C GLY A 546 17.31 31.82 -29.22
N LEU A 547 17.20 30.49 -29.14
CA LEU A 547 17.06 29.72 -27.90
C LEU A 547 18.15 28.65 -27.77
N VAL A 548 18.33 28.11 -26.56
CA VAL A 548 19.28 27.01 -26.32
C VAL A 548 18.56 25.66 -26.24
N LYS A 549 19.06 24.69 -27.01
CA LYS A 549 18.65 23.28 -26.90
C LYS A 549 19.67 22.45 -26.12
N ALA A 550 19.17 21.56 -25.28
CA ALA A 550 20.00 20.69 -24.46
C ALA A 550 19.44 19.27 -24.28
N THR A 551 20.30 18.40 -23.76
CA THR A 551 19.98 17.02 -23.36
C THR A 551 20.17 16.79 -21.86
N LYS A 552 21.00 17.62 -21.21
CA LYS A 552 21.23 17.62 -19.77
C LYS A 552 21.35 19.03 -19.22
N VAL A 553 20.90 19.24 -17.98
CA VAL A 553 21.01 20.52 -17.26
C VAL A 553 21.39 20.31 -15.79
N ALA A 554 22.22 21.20 -15.26
CA ALA A 554 22.47 21.37 -13.83
C ALA A 554 22.60 22.88 -13.52
N ILE A 555 22.39 23.23 -12.25
CA ILE A 555 22.45 24.62 -11.79
C ILE A 555 23.07 24.69 -10.39
N ALA A 556 23.89 25.70 -10.14
CA ALA A 556 24.43 26.02 -8.81
C ALA A 556 24.18 27.48 -8.45
N GLY A 557 23.73 27.72 -7.21
CA GLY A 557 23.57 29.04 -6.62
C GLY A 557 24.87 29.47 -5.94
N MET A 558 25.41 30.61 -6.33
CA MET A 558 26.70 31.11 -5.88
C MET A 558 26.55 31.97 -4.61
N PRO A 559 27.56 32.05 -3.73
CA PRO A 559 27.51 32.89 -2.52
C PRO A 559 27.28 34.38 -2.78
N ASN A 560 27.68 34.88 -3.95
CA ASN A 560 27.49 36.27 -4.36
C ASN A 560 26.06 36.57 -4.90
N GLY A 561 25.16 35.59 -4.89
CA GLY A 561 23.78 35.72 -5.37
C GLY A 561 23.59 35.49 -6.87
N SER A 562 24.64 35.19 -7.64
CA SER A 562 24.50 34.69 -9.01
C SER A 562 24.12 33.21 -9.04
N SER A 563 23.68 32.70 -10.18
CA SER A 563 23.57 31.26 -10.44
C SER A 563 24.28 30.90 -11.74
N GLN A 564 24.81 29.68 -11.81
CA GLN A 564 25.48 29.14 -12.99
C GLN A 564 24.72 27.94 -13.51
N VAL A 565 24.32 27.99 -14.78
CA VAL A 565 23.61 26.91 -15.47
C VAL A 565 24.58 26.20 -16.40
N LEU A 566 24.69 24.88 -16.23
CA LEU A 566 25.54 24.01 -17.03
C LEU A 566 24.65 23.09 -17.87
N VAL A 567 24.93 23.00 -19.18
CA VAL A 567 24.17 22.13 -20.09
C VAL A 567 25.07 21.30 -20.98
N TYR A 568 24.58 20.13 -21.40
CA TYR A 568 25.01 19.54 -22.67
C TYR A 568 24.05 19.98 -23.74
N GLY A 569 24.54 20.76 -24.71
CA GLY A 569 23.75 21.16 -25.86
C GLY A 569 23.23 19.96 -26.65
N ALA A 570 22.28 20.18 -27.55
CA ALA A 570 21.80 19.13 -28.45
C ALA A 570 22.90 18.54 -29.35
N ASP A 571 24.00 19.28 -29.54
CA ASP A 571 25.22 18.86 -30.22
C ASP A 571 26.23 18.13 -29.31
N GLY A 572 25.87 17.86 -28.05
CA GLY A 572 26.70 17.14 -27.08
C GLY A 572 27.78 17.97 -26.39
N ARG A 573 27.92 19.25 -26.73
CA ARG A 573 28.97 20.12 -26.15
C ARG A 573 28.50 20.78 -24.85
N MET A 574 29.37 20.74 -23.85
CA MET A 574 29.15 21.37 -22.56
C MET A 574 29.24 22.89 -22.67
N ARG A 575 28.25 23.58 -22.12
CA ARG A 575 28.19 25.03 -22.08
C ARG A 575 27.76 25.53 -20.71
N LEU A 576 28.28 26.69 -20.32
CA LEU A 576 27.94 27.39 -19.09
C LEU A 576 27.41 28.80 -19.39
N ASP A 577 26.34 29.18 -18.71
CA ASP A 577 25.84 30.56 -18.66
C ASP A 577 25.60 30.98 -17.22
N THR A 578 25.93 32.22 -16.89
CA THR A 578 25.78 32.79 -15.55
C THR A 578 24.64 33.79 -15.55
N ARG A 579 23.68 33.59 -14.63
CA ARG A 579 22.70 34.60 -14.26
C ARG A 579 23.27 35.43 -13.12
N ALA A 580 23.61 36.68 -13.38
CA ALA A 580 24.06 37.61 -12.36
C ALA A 580 22.96 37.90 -11.33
N ALA A 581 23.34 38.44 -10.16
CA ALA A 581 22.41 38.75 -9.08
C ALA A 581 21.35 39.81 -9.47
N ASP A 582 21.67 40.68 -10.45
CA ASP A 582 20.74 41.65 -11.04
C ASP A 582 19.77 41.02 -12.06
N GLY A 583 19.95 39.74 -12.38
CA GLY A 583 19.15 38.96 -13.32
C GLY A 583 19.62 38.97 -14.77
N GLY A 584 20.71 39.66 -15.09
CA GLY A 584 21.33 39.60 -16.42
C GLY A 584 21.99 38.24 -16.70
N TRP A 585 21.92 37.79 -17.95
CA TRP A 585 22.60 36.58 -18.41
C TRP A 585 23.89 36.93 -19.15
N SER A 586 24.98 36.21 -18.86
CA SER A 586 26.28 36.43 -19.51
C SER A 586 26.34 35.96 -20.96
N GLY A 587 25.45 35.03 -21.34
CA GLY A 587 25.52 34.28 -22.60
C GLY A 587 26.32 32.99 -22.44
N TRP A 588 26.03 32.02 -23.31
CA TRP A 588 26.65 30.71 -23.28
C TRP A 588 28.12 30.74 -23.70
N SER A 589 28.97 30.10 -22.90
CA SER A 589 30.37 29.82 -23.21
C SER A 589 30.62 28.32 -23.22
N THR A 590 31.49 27.82 -24.11
CA THR A 590 31.86 26.39 -24.11
C THR A 590 32.84 26.08 -22.98
N VAL A 591 32.67 24.93 -22.34
CA VAL A 591 33.61 24.44 -21.32
C VAL A 591 34.68 23.61 -22.01
N SER A 592 35.96 23.92 -21.77
CA SER A 592 37.07 23.21 -22.41
C SER A 592 37.13 21.74 -22.01
N GLY A 593 37.45 20.89 -22.99
CA GLY A 593 37.60 19.45 -22.79
C GLY A 593 38.99 19.06 -22.30
N VAL A 594 39.14 17.84 -21.79
CA VAL A 594 40.45 17.31 -21.42
C VAL A 594 41.19 16.87 -22.68
N GLY A 595 42.17 17.66 -23.11
CA GLY A 595 42.87 17.44 -24.38
C GLY A 595 42.00 17.70 -25.62
N ALA A 596 40.89 18.43 -25.46
CA ALA A 596 39.93 18.75 -26.53
C ALA A 596 39.41 20.19 -26.36
N PRO A 597 38.97 20.86 -27.45
CA PRO A 597 38.48 22.24 -27.36
C PRO A 597 37.21 22.37 -26.52
N ASP A 598 36.32 21.37 -26.56
CA ASP A 598 35.04 21.36 -25.86
C ASP A 598 34.88 20.05 -25.08
N PHE A 599 34.32 20.12 -23.86
CA PHE A 599 33.94 18.94 -23.09
C PHE A 599 32.60 18.38 -23.61
N ALA A 600 32.48 17.06 -23.71
CA ALA A 600 31.28 16.37 -24.14
C ALA A 600 31.07 15.08 -23.36
N GLY A 601 29.81 14.69 -23.15
CA GLY A 601 29.49 13.43 -22.48
C GLY A 601 28.02 13.31 -22.06
N PRO A 602 27.67 12.25 -21.30
CA PRO A 602 26.27 11.93 -21.01
C PRO A 602 25.73 12.47 -19.67
N ALA A 603 26.60 12.91 -18.76
CA ALA A 603 26.21 13.37 -17.42
C ALA A 603 27.09 14.52 -16.93
N LEU A 604 26.49 15.46 -16.21
CA LEU A 604 27.12 16.67 -15.69
C LEU A 604 26.55 17.02 -14.31
N SER A 605 27.33 17.73 -13.52
CA SER A 605 26.95 18.31 -12.23
C SER A 605 27.81 19.54 -11.96
N ILE A 606 27.27 20.48 -11.20
CA ILE A 606 27.98 21.70 -10.80
C ILE A 606 27.67 21.98 -9.33
N ALA A 607 28.67 22.41 -8.58
CA ALA A 607 28.55 22.81 -7.18
C ALA A 607 29.23 24.17 -6.97
N ALA A 608 28.64 24.99 -6.10
CA ALA A 608 29.25 26.24 -5.67
C ALA A 608 30.09 26.04 -4.40
N LEU A 609 31.23 26.70 -4.32
CA LEU A 609 32.10 26.75 -3.15
C LEU A 609 31.93 28.06 -2.39
N PRO A 610 32.19 28.08 -1.05
CA PRO A 610 32.05 29.29 -0.23
C PRO A 610 32.97 30.45 -0.63
N ASP A 611 34.10 30.18 -1.29
CA ASP A 611 35.05 31.17 -1.79
C ASP A 611 34.60 31.85 -3.10
N GLY A 612 33.50 31.38 -3.69
CA GLY A 612 32.93 31.92 -4.93
C GLY A 612 33.31 31.14 -6.18
N ASP A 613 34.15 30.10 -6.04
CA ASP A 613 34.46 29.19 -7.14
C ASP A 613 33.29 28.21 -7.37
N SER A 614 33.22 27.64 -8.56
CA SER A 614 32.36 26.49 -8.85
C SER A 614 33.21 25.31 -9.27
N GLN A 615 32.70 24.11 -9.02
CA GLN A 615 33.35 22.85 -9.38
C GLN A 615 32.41 22.06 -10.28
N ILE A 616 32.96 21.51 -11.37
CA ILE A 616 32.20 20.71 -12.33
C ILE A 616 32.69 19.27 -12.25
N ALA A 617 31.75 18.33 -12.08
CA ALA A 617 32.02 16.91 -12.26
C ALA A 617 31.14 16.35 -13.38
N ALA A 618 31.75 15.63 -14.32
CA ALA A 618 31.08 15.15 -15.52
C ALA A 618 31.65 13.83 -16.03
N ILE A 619 30.80 13.03 -16.69
CA ILE A 619 31.25 11.84 -17.42
C ILE A 619 31.61 12.30 -18.83
N GLY A 620 32.83 11.98 -19.30
CA GLY A 620 33.28 12.24 -20.66
C GLY A 620 32.75 11.21 -21.67
N ILE A 621 32.87 11.49 -22.97
CA ILE A 621 32.57 10.51 -24.04
C ILE A 621 33.44 9.23 -23.97
N ASP A 622 34.56 9.29 -23.25
CA ASP A 622 35.44 8.17 -22.95
C ASP A 622 34.92 7.28 -21.80
N GLY A 623 33.82 7.69 -21.14
CA GLY A 623 33.23 7.01 -19.99
C GLY A 623 33.92 7.31 -18.65
N ASN A 624 34.97 8.14 -18.63
CA ASN A 624 35.66 8.52 -17.41
C ASN A 624 34.94 9.67 -16.68
N VAL A 625 35.09 9.72 -15.35
CA VAL A 625 34.64 10.85 -14.54
C VAL A 625 35.76 11.88 -14.47
N TRP A 626 35.45 13.11 -14.87
CA TRP A 626 36.35 14.26 -14.84
C TRP A 626 35.84 15.28 -13.82
N HIS A 627 36.77 15.98 -13.19
CA HIS A 627 36.51 17.03 -12.20
C HIS A 627 37.43 18.22 -12.47
N ASN A 628 36.90 19.44 -12.36
CA ASN A 628 37.64 20.70 -12.47
C ASN A 628 37.17 21.69 -11.41
#